data_AF-A0A937VX10-F1
#
_entry.id   AF-A0A937VX10-F1
#
_cell.length_a   1.000
_cell.length_b   1.000
_cell.length_c   1.000
_cell.angle_alpha   90.00
_cell.angle_beta   90.00
_cell.angle_gamma   90.00
#
_symmetry.space_group_name_H-M   'P 1'
#
loop_
_entity.id
_entity.type
_entity.pdbx_description
1 polymer ?
#
loop_
_entity_poly.entity_id
_entity_poly.type
_entity_poly.pdbx_seq_one_letter_code
_entity_poly.pdbx_strand_id
1 'polypeptide(L)'
;MIIWPPLRRAWHNPIFHGGLEAFAQQPTQRSYSVNYVATLATVLLITWPKEGFVNLRDLPFTYNAVGGVTMIILAYLSISQGATRILGARYLSLADWLRLAPVSVGAFLRGYLAANCLELLLFWGLAVPLLVLAAHVSGEPLVHLSAGLLLLLVCAGSYRIVGVTLLICFERDEFLLYICVCLLYMCFILGSGFVFPLCNPVLAFADTSLWPHRLSSLTLPGIILPGWVATVVFHMLLGGGSFIIALLRGYWVQRTRTQL
;
A
#
# COMPACT_ATOMS: atom_id res chain seq x y z
N MET A 1 19.73 13.32 16.63
CA MET A 1 18.72 12.53 15.91
C MET A 1 18.05 13.47 14.90
N ILE A 2 18.44 13.41 13.62
CA ILE A 2 17.96 14.35 12.59
C ILE A 2 16.60 13.85 12.12
N ILE A 3 15.53 14.45 12.62
CA ILE A 3 14.17 14.18 12.14
C ILE A 3 14.02 14.90 10.80
N TRP A 4 13.80 14.16 9.72
CA TRP A 4 13.61 14.67 8.36
C TRP A 4 12.52 15.79 8.36
N PRO A 5 12.69 16.89 7.59
CA PRO A 5 11.73 17.99 7.57
C PRO A 5 10.24 17.66 7.31
N PRO A 6 9.84 16.64 6.51
CA PRO A 6 8.44 16.27 6.35
C PRO A 6 7.89 15.54 7.59
N LEU A 7 8.71 14.73 8.27
CA LEU A 7 8.34 14.08 9.54
C LEU A 7 8.11 15.12 10.64
N ARG A 8 8.92 16.18 10.69
CA ARG A 8 8.75 17.27 11.66
C ARG A 8 7.41 17.99 11.48
N ARG A 9 6.96 18.22 10.22
CA ARG A 9 5.65 18.84 9.95
C ARG A 9 4.48 17.92 10.26
N ALA A 10 4.63 16.61 10.03
CA ALA A 10 3.61 15.62 10.41
C ALA A 10 3.45 15.53 11.94
N TRP A 11 4.55 15.61 12.69
CA TRP A 11 4.57 15.58 14.16
C TRP A 11 3.98 16.83 14.85
N HIS A 12 3.61 17.88 14.12
CA HIS A 12 2.86 19.00 14.70
C HIS A 12 1.40 19.02 14.21
N ASN A 13 1.00 17.98 13.46
CA ASN A 13 -0.34 17.90 12.91
C ASN A 13 -1.28 17.21 13.91
N PRO A 14 -2.32 17.90 14.42
CA PRO A 14 -3.22 17.31 15.42
C PRO A 14 -3.97 16.08 14.88
N ILE A 15 -4.21 16.03 13.56
CA ILE A 15 -4.85 14.88 12.89
C ILE A 15 -3.94 13.66 12.95
N PHE A 16 -2.63 13.85 12.79
CA PHE A 16 -1.67 12.76 12.90
C PHE A 16 -1.56 12.24 14.34
N HIS A 17 -1.52 13.13 15.33
CA HIS A 17 -1.49 12.75 16.75
C HIS A 17 -2.72 11.95 17.17
N GLY A 18 -3.93 12.42 16.84
CA GLY A 18 -5.14 11.66 17.12
C GLY A 18 -5.13 10.29 16.44
N GLY A 19 -4.53 10.20 15.24
CA GLY A 19 -4.40 8.94 14.52
C GLY A 19 -3.40 7.98 15.16
N LEU A 20 -2.29 8.52 15.70
CA LEU A 20 -1.31 7.74 16.45
C LEU A 20 -1.89 7.20 17.77
N GLU A 21 -2.67 8.01 18.49
CA GLU A 21 -3.38 7.58 19.70
C GLU A 21 -4.40 6.49 19.39
N ALA A 22 -5.20 6.67 18.34
CA ALA A 22 -6.15 5.67 17.88
C ALA A 22 -5.45 4.36 17.48
N PHE A 23 -4.34 4.46 16.74
CA PHE A 23 -3.51 3.32 16.37
C PHE A 23 -3.00 2.56 17.61
N ALA A 24 -2.45 3.26 18.61
CA ALA A 24 -1.93 2.62 19.82
C ALA A 24 -3.00 1.88 20.65
N GLN A 25 -4.26 2.29 20.53
CA GLN A 25 -5.37 1.76 21.32
C GLN A 25 -6.15 0.63 20.61
N GLN A 26 -5.88 0.30 19.34
CA GLN A 26 -6.65 -0.72 18.61
C GLN A 26 -6.17 -2.15 18.90
N PRO A 27 -6.96 -2.98 19.63
CA PRO A 27 -6.56 -4.35 19.96
C PRO A 27 -6.58 -5.28 18.75
N THR A 28 -7.42 -5.01 17.75
CA THR A 28 -7.58 -5.80 16.52
C THR A 28 -6.29 -5.83 15.68
N GLN A 29 -5.50 -4.76 15.71
CA GLN A 29 -4.22 -4.68 14.99
C GLN A 29 -3.22 -5.74 15.42
N ARG A 30 -3.21 -6.10 16.71
CA ARG A 30 -2.33 -7.17 17.23
C ARG A 30 -2.68 -8.52 16.61
N SER A 31 -3.97 -8.84 16.57
CA SER A 31 -4.45 -10.09 15.95
C SER A 31 -4.11 -10.13 14.46
N TYR A 32 -4.36 -9.05 13.72
CA TYR A 32 -3.99 -8.97 12.31
C TYR A 32 -2.49 -9.08 12.07
N SER A 33 -1.67 -8.44 12.90
CA SER A 33 -0.20 -8.53 12.82
C SER A 33 0.30 -9.96 13.02
N VAL A 34 -0.23 -10.66 14.01
CA VAL A 34 0.12 -12.07 14.27
C VAL A 34 -0.33 -12.96 13.12
N ASN A 35 -1.58 -12.82 12.65
CA ASN A 35 -2.10 -13.61 11.53
C ASN A 35 -1.31 -13.35 10.24
N TYR A 36 -0.91 -12.10 10.01
CA TYR A 36 -0.09 -11.72 8.87
C TYR A 36 1.27 -12.42 8.89
N VAL A 37 2.00 -12.31 10.01
CA VAL A 37 3.30 -12.98 10.18
C VAL A 37 3.13 -14.50 10.11
N ALA A 38 2.11 -15.08 10.74
CA ALA A 38 1.84 -16.51 10.68
C ALA A 38 1.56 -16.99 9.25
N THR A 39 0.82 -16.22 8.46
CA THR A 39 0.54 -16.52 7.05
C THR A 39 1.83 -16.49 6.23
N LEU A 40 2.63 -15.42 6.36
CA LEU A 40 3.89 -15.31 5.63
C LEU A 40 4.91 -16.39 6.05
N ALA A 41 4.99 -16.70 7.34
CA ALA A 41 5.82 -17.79 7.85
C ALA A 41 5.36 -19.15 7.31
N THR A 42 4.04 -19.38 7.22
CA THR A 42 3.49 -20.60 6.63
C THR A 42 3.87 -20.72 5.16
N VAL A 43 3.74 -19.65 4.37
CA VAL A 43 4.17 -19.64 2.97
C VAL A 43 5.66 -19.90 2.85
N LEU A 44 6.48 -19.24 3.68
CA LEU A 44 7.92 -19.45 3.73
C LEU A 44 8.28 -20.92 4.03
N LEU A 45 7.61 -21.55 5.00
CA LEU A 45 7.84 -22.95 5.37
C LEU A 45 7.40 -23.94 4.28
N ILE A 46 6.24 -23.70 3.66
CA ILE A 46 5.72 -24.54 2.57
C ILE A 46 6.65 -24.48 1.35
N THR A 47 7.14 -23.27 1.05
CA THR A 47 8.01 -22.99 -0.10
C THR A 47 9.50 -23.11 0.22
N TRP A 48 9.86 -23.55 1.43
CA TRP A 48 11.25 -23.77 1.81
C TRP A 48 11.88 -24.82 0.89
N PRO A 49 13.11 -24.62 0.40
CA PRO A 49 13.76 -25.57 -0.47
C PRO A 49 13.99 -26.89 0.28
N LYS A 50 13.28 -27.93 -0.15
CA LYS A 50 13.50 -29.31 0.28
C LYS A 50 14.47 -29.97 -0.68
N GLU A 51 15.17 -31.01 -0.25
CA GLU A 51 16.16 -31.74 -1.06
C GLU A 51 15.59 -32.23 -2.41
N GLY A 52 14.28 -32.49 -2.49
CA GLY A 52 13.59 -32.86 -3.73
C GLY A 52 13.37 -31.73 -4.75
N PHE A 53 13.59 -30.46 -4.38
CA PHE A 53 13.44 -29.28 -5.24
C PHE A 53 14.77 -28.67 -5.67
N VAL A 54 15.90 -29.35 -5.41
CA VAL A 54 17.24 -28.91 -5.81
C VAL A 54 17.35 -28.68 -7.33
N ASN A 55 16.52 -29.37 -8.13
CA ASN A 55 16.45 -29.19 -9.59
C ASN A 55 15.64 -27.96 -10.05
N LEU A 56 14.95 -27.25 -9.15
CA LEU A 56 14.27 -25.97 -9.44
C LEU A 56 15.09 -24.75 -8.96
N ARG A 57 16.36 -24.97 -8.57
CA ARG A 57 17.25 -23.94 -8.00
C ARG A 57 17.42 -22.68 -8.86
N ASP A 58 17.17 -22.78 -10.16
CA ASP A 58 17.38 -21.68 -11.09
C ASP A 58 16.29 -20.58 -11.00
N LEU A 59 15.23 -20.80 -10.20
CA LEU A 59 14.16 -19.84 -9.98
C LEU A 59 14.07 -19.48 -8.49
N PRO A 60 13.99 -18.18 -8.13
CA PRO A 60 13.87 -17.72 -6.75
C PRO A 60 12.44 -17.90 -6.21
N PHE A 61 11.99 -19.15 -6.18
CA PHE A 61 10.60 -19.53 -5.93
C PHE A 61 10.12 -19.10 -4.54
N THR A 62 10.89 -19.40 -3.48
CA THR A 62 10.54 -19.03 -2.10
C THR A 62 10.40 -17.52 -1.95
N TYR A 63 11.35 -16.75 -2.50
CA TYR A 63 11.31 -15.29 -2.49
C TYR A 63 10.09 -14.74 -3.23
N ASN A 64 9.82 -15.22 -4.45
CA ASN A 64 8.67 -14.78 -5.24
C ASN A 64 7.33 -15.18 -4.64
N ALA A 65 7.23 -16.34 -4.01
CA ALA A 65 6.02 -16.78 -3.32
C ALA A 65 5.73 -15.90 -2.09
N VAL A 66 6.73 -15.70 -1.21
CA VAL A 66 6.57 -14.86 -0.01
C VAL A 66 6.29 -13.42 -0.42
N GLY A 67 7.02 -12.86 -1.38
CA GLY A 67 6.82 -11.49 -1.86
C GLY A 67 5.51 -11.27 -2.60
N GLY A 68 5.11 -12.23 -3.44
CA GLY A 68 3.81 -12.20 -4.11
C GLY A 68 2.64 -12.24 -3.12
N VAL A 69 2.67 -13.15 -2.14
CA VAL A 69 1.66 -13.20 -1.08
C VAL A 69 1.66 -11.93 -0.23
N THR A 70 2.84 -11.41 0.10
CA THR A 70 3.01 -10.12 0.81
C THR A 70 2.31 -9.01 0.03
N MET A 71 2.53 -8.92 -1.29
CA MET A 71 1.91 -7.91 -2.15
C MET A 71 0.39 -8.04 -2.19
N ILE A 72 -0.13 -9.25 -2.36
CA ILE A 72 -1.58 -9.53 -2.41
C ILE A 72 -2.24 -9.08 -1.11
N ILE A 73 -1.69 -9.50 0.04
CA ILE A 73 -2.25 -9.16 1.35
C ILE A 73 -2.13 -7.66 1.62
N LEU A 74 -0.95 -7.05 1.40
CA LEU A 74 -0.75 -5.62 1.62
C LEU A 74 -1.61 -4.76 0.71
N ALA A 75 -1.84 -5.17 -0.53
CA ALA A 75 -2.74 -4.46 -1.43
C ALA A 75 -4.17 -4.43 -0.89
N TYR A 76 -4.69 -5.59 -0.49
CA TYR A 76 -6.02 -5.67 0.13
C TYR A 76 -6.12 -4.82 1.39
N LEU A 77 -5.20 -5.04 2.34
CA LEU A 77 -5.17 -4.30 3.61
C LEU A 77 -5.05 -2.80 3.36
N SER A 78 -4.20 -2.37 2.43
CA SER A 78 -4.03 -0.95 2.12
C SER A 78 -5.29 -0.29 1.58
N ILE A 79 -5.97 -0.89 0.60
CA ILE A 79 -7.20 -0.30 0.06
C ILE A 79 -8.30 -0.34 1.13
N SER A 80 -8.50 -1.49 1.78
CA SER A 80 -9.58 -1.69 2.76
C SER A 80 -9.43 -0.82 4.01
N GLN A 81 -8.25 -0.82 4.63
CA GLN A 81 -8.00 -0.01 5.82
C GLN A 81 -7.91 1.48 5.47
N GLY A 82 -7.38 1.85 4.30
CA GLY A 82 -7.45 3.23 3.80
C GLY A 82 -8.88 3.73 3.63
N ALA A 83 -9.79 2.82 3.26
CA ALA A 83 -11.22 3.10 3.15
C ALA A 83 -11.97 3.06 4.50
N THR A 84 -11.26 2.97 5.63
CA THR A 84 -11.86 2.90 6.97
C THR A 84 -11.61 4.18 7.76
N ARG A 85 -12.58 4.61 8.58
CA ARG A 85 -12.44 5.81 9.42
C ARG A 85 -11.53 5.54 10.62
N ILE A 86 -10.37 6.20 10.67
CA ILE A 86 -9.39 6.08 11.78
C ILE A 86 -9.71 7.02 12.95
N LEU A 87 -10.18 8.24 12.68
CA LEU A 87 -10.34 9.31 13.66
C LEU A 87 -11.80 9.49 14.09
N GLY A 88 -12.15 8.89 15.23
CA GLY A 88 -13.44 9.12 15.90
C GLY A 88 -14.58 8.23 15.42
N ALA A 89 -15.64 8.19 16.23
CA ALA A 89 -16.80 7.32 16.04
C ALA A 89 -17.42 7.44 14.64
N ARG A 90 -18.17 6.41 14.24
CA ARG A 90 -18.96 6.25 13.00
C ARG A 90 -19.82 7.47 12.56
N TYR A 91 -19.86 8.54 13.36
CA TYR A 91 -20.76 9.67 13.28
C TYR A 91 -20.11 11.00 12.84
N LEU A 92 -18.78 11.14 12.86
CA LEU A 92 -18.12 12.38 12.41
C LEU A 92 -17.79 12.28 10.92
N SER A 93 -18.34 13.20 10.12
CA SER A 93 -18.02 13.31 8.69
C SER A 93 -16.77 14.16 8.44
N LEU A 94 -16.18 14.05 7.25
CA LEU A 94 -15.10 14.94 6.78
C LEU A 94 -15.50 16.41 6.92
N ALA A 95 -16.76 16.74 6.64
CA ALA A 95 -17.26 18.11 6.78
C ALA A 95 -17.25 18.60 8.24
N ASP A 96 -17.56 17.71 9.18
CA ASP A 96 -17.56 18.04 10.61
C ASP A 96 -16.11 18.22 11.10
N TRP A 97 -15.21 17.34 10.66
CA TRP A 97 -13.77 17.47 10.94
C TRP A 97 -13.19 18.78 10.40
N LEU A 98 -13.49 19.16 9.16
CA LEU A 98 -13.02 20.40 8.56
C LEU A 98 -13.62 21.66 9.21
N ARG A 99 -14.76 21.53 9.91
CA ARG A 99 -15.36 22.62 10.70
C ARG A 99 -14.77 22.70 12.10
N LEU A 100 -14.57 21.56 12.75
CA LEU A 100 -14.13 21.47 14.14
C LEU A 100 -12.61 21.64 14.30
N ALA A 101 -11.83 21.19 13.31
CA ALA A 101 -10.38 21.28 13.36
C ALA A 101 -9.90 22.57 12.67
N PRO A 102 -9.07 23.41 13.33
CA PRO A 102 -8.52 24.63 12.75
C PRO A 102 -7.35 24.33 11.80
N VAL A 103 -7.55 23.41 10.84
CA VAL A 103 -6.52 22.98 9.88
C VAL A 103 -7.04 23.11 8.45
N SER A 104 -6.15 23.50 7.53
CA SER A 104 -6.50 23.51 6.10
C SER A 104 -6.76 22.09 5.59
N VAL A 105 -7.59 21.95 4.54
CA VAL A 105 -7.88 20.66 3.89
C VAL A 105 -6.60 19.89 3.55
N GLY A 106 -5.59 20.57 3.00
CA GLY A 106 -4.32 19.95 2.67
C GLY A 106 -3.50 19.52 3.89
N ALA A 107 -3.60 20.21 5.02
CA ALA A 107 -2.99 19.77 6.27
C ALA A 107 -3.74 18.57 6.86
N PHE A 108 -5.08 18.61 6.84
CA PHE A 108 -5.93 17.49 7.26
C PHE A 108 -5.58 16.21 6.49
N LEU A 109 -5.64 16.26 5.15
CA LEU A 109 -5.42 15.09 4.31
C LEU A 109 -4.03 14.49 4.50
N ARG A 110 -2.99 15.34 4.59
CA ARG A 110 -1.62 14.87 4.84
C ARG A 110 -1.45 14.24 6.23
N GLY A 111 -2.07 14.82 7.26
CA GLY A 111 -2.07 14.23 8.61
C GLY A 111 -2.82 12.90 8.66
N TYR A 112 -3.98 12.84 7.99
CA TYR A 112 -4.81 11.64 7.90
C TYR A 112 -4.10 10.50 7.15
N LEU A 113 -3.45 10.82 6.02
CA LEU A 113 -2.65 9.86 5.28
C LEU A 113 -1.42 9.40 6.06
N ALA A 114 -0.72 10.32 6.73
CA ALA A 114 0.42 9.97 7.57
C ALA A 114 0.01 9.00 8.69
N ALA A 115 -1.16 9.22 9.32
CA ALA A 115 -1.69 8.31 10.32
C ALA A 115 -2.05 6.94 9.72
N ASN A 116 -2.70 6.94 8.56
CA ASN A 116 -3.01 5.70 7.81
C ASN A 116 -1.77 4.91 7.40
N CYS A 117 -0.65 5.59 7.14
CA CYS A 117 0.61 4.93 6.79
C CYS A 117 1.26 4.20 7.98
N LEU A 118 0.86 4.43 9.23
CA LEU A 118 1.42 3.73 10.39
C LEU A 118 1.18 2.22 10.30
N GLU A 119 -0.04 1.81 9.98
CA GLU A 119 -0.38 0.39 9.79
C GLU A 119 0.38 -0.21 8.60
N LEU A 120 0.45 0.50 7.48
CA LEU A 120 1.20 0.05 6.32
C LEU A 120 2.69 -0.17 6.67
N LEU A 121 3.32 0.78 7.36
CA LEU A 121 4.71 0.68 7.78
C LEU A 121 4.92 -0.46 8.79
N LEU A 122 3.96 -0.71 9.68
CA LEU A 122 3.98 -1.86 10.57
C LEU A 122 3.98 -3.17 9.77
N PHE A 123 2.99 -3.40 8.91
CA PHE A 123 2.91 -4.65 8.14
C PHE A 123 4.08 -4.82 7.17
N TRP A 124 4.49 -3.74 6.49
CA TRP A 124 5.68 -3.76 5.65
C TRP A 124 6.93 -4.13 6.47
N GLY A 125 7.12 -3.50 7.63
CA GLY A 125 8.24 -3.80 8.54
C GLY A 125 8.24 -5.23 9.06
N LEU A 126 7.06 -5.80 9.34
CA LEU A 126 6.90 -7.20 9.75
C LEU A 126 7.23 -8.19 8.62
N ALA A 127 7.02 -7.80 7.35
CA ALA A 127 7.37 -8.63 6.20
C ALA A 127 8.87 -8.66 5.91
N VAL A 128 9.60 -7.57 6.20
CA VAL A 128 11.05 -7.45 5.93
C VAL A 128 11.87 -8.66 6.40
N PRO A 129 11.83 -9.10 7.67
CA PRO A 129 12.66 -10.23 8.12
C PRO A 129 12.34 -11.54 7.38
N LEU A 130 11.07 -11.78 7.04
CA LEU A 130 10.66 -12.97 6.30
C LEU A 130 11.08 -12.91 4.83
N LEU A 131 11.03 -11.73 4.22
CA LEU A 131 11.53 -11.51 2.85
C LEU A 131 13.05 -11.62 2.76
N VAL A 132 13.78 -11.10 3.76
CA VAL A 132 15.24 -11.28 3.88
C VAL A 132 15.59 -12.76 3.95
N LEU A 133 14.86 -13.52 4.78
CA LEU A 133 15.07 -14.96 4.92
C LEU A 133 14.73 -15.71 3.61
N ALA A 134 13.60 -15.37 2.97
CA ALA A 134 13.20 -15.95 1.69
C ALA A 134 14.21 -15.65 0.57
N ALA A 135 14.72 -14.42 0.51
CA ALA A 135 15.75 -14.00 -0.44
C ALA A 135 17.05 -14.77 -0.22
N HIS A 136 17.52 -14.86 1.03
CA HIS A 136 18.75 -15.58 1.37
C HIS A 136 18.68 -17.05 0.95
N VAL A 137 17.57 -17.71 1.27
CA VAL A 137 17.34 -19.13 0.97
C VAL A 137 17.15 -19.38 -0.55
N SER A 138 16.67 -18.37 -1.28
CA SER A 138 16.56 -18.40 -2.73
C SER A 138 17.85 -17.99 -3.46
N GLY A 139 18.89 -17.57 -2.75
CA GLY A 139 20.13 -17.05 -3.36
C GLY A 139 19.98 -15.67 -4.03
N GLU A 140 18.95 -14.90 -3.66
CA GLU A 140 18.66 -13.61 -4.28
C GLU A 140 19.65 -12.52 -3.86
N PRO A 141 20.15 -11.70 -4.80
CA PRO A 141 21.02 -10.58 -4.49
C PRO A 141 20.26 -9.47 -3.76
N LEU A 142 20.98 -8.73 -2.90
CA LEU A 142 20.42 -7.61 -2.13
C LEU A 142 19.75 -6.54 -2.99
N VAL A 143 20.20 -6.37 -4.24
CA VAL A 143 19.60 -5.42 -5.18
C VAL A 143 18.14 -5.80 -5.50
N HIS A 144 17.86 -7.07 -5.78
CA HIS A 144 16.49 -7.54 -6.06
C HIS A 144 15.60 -7.45 -4.82
N LEU A 145 16.15 -7.78 -3.64
CA LEU A 145 15.45 -7.58 -2.37
C LEU A 145 15.06 -6.11 -2.16
N SER A 146 15.98 -5.18 -2.40
CA SER A 146 15.74 -3.75 -2.25
C SER A 146 14.69 -3.23 -3.24
N ALA A 147 14.74 -3.70 -4.50
CA ALA A 147 13.76 -3.36 -5.53
C ALA A 147 12.37 -3.91 -5.18
N GLY A 148 12.28 -5.17 -4.74
CA GLY A 148 11.03 -5.79 -4.30
C GLY A 148 10.41 -5.10 -3.08
N LEU A 149 11.23 -4.75 -2.08
CA LEU A 149 10.77 -3.99 -0.90
C LEU A 149 10.27 -2.59 -1.27
N LEU A 150 10.94 -1.90 -2.19
CA LEU A 150 10.50 -0.61 -2.72
C LEU A 150 9.17 -0.75 -3.46
N LEU A 151 9.05 -1.76 -4.32
CA LEU A 151 7.84 -2.02 -5.10
C LEU A 151 6.64 -2.32 -4.19
N LEU A 152 6.83 -3.15 -3.16
CA LEU A 152 5.84 -3.40 -2.10
C LEU A 152 5.39 -2.10 -1.44
N LEU A 153 6.34 -1.26 -1.02
CA LEU A 153 6.02 -0.01 -0.32
C LEU A 153 5.27 0.97 -1.23
N VAL A 154 5.72 1.15 -2.48
CA VAL A 154 5.10 2.07 -3.44
C VAL A 154 3.70 1.61 -3.83
N CYS A 155 3.53 0.35 -4.20
CA CYS A 155 2.23 -0.18 -4.62
C CYS A 155 1.23 -0.17 -3.45
N ALA A 156 1.61 -0.71 -2.29
CA ALA A 156 0.75 -0.72 -1.12
C ALA A 156 0.46 0.70 -0.60
N GLY A 157 1.43 1.63 -0.67
CA GLY A 157 1.23 3.04 -0.33
C GLY A 157 0.26 3.74 -1.27
N SER A 158 0.38 3.49 -2.58
CA SER A 158 -0.52 4.06 -3.59
C SER A 158 -1.95 3.57 -3.38
N TYR A 159 -2.12 2.28 -3.11
CA TYR A 159 -3.41 1.68 -2.76
C TYR A 159 -4.01 2.23 -1.46
N ARG A 160 -3.17 2.55 -0.47
CA ARG A 160 -3.63 3.22 0.76
C ARG A 160 -4.19 4.61 0.45
N ILE A 161 -3.52 5.37 -0.41
CA ILE A 161 -4.00 6.68 -0.86
C ILE A 161 -5.34 6.53 -1.61
N VAL A 162 -5.45 5.55 -2.51
CA VAL A 162 -6.70 5.24 -3.23
C VAL A 162 -7.83 4.94 -2.23
N GLY A 163 -7.60 4.09 -1.22
CA GLY A 163 -8.57 3.78 -0.18
C GLY A 163 -9.06 5.03 0.56
N VAL A 164 -8.14 5.91 0.98
CA VAL A 164 -8.48 7.17 1.65
C VAL A 164 -9.26 8.11 0.72
N THR A 165 -8.91 8.17 -0.56
CA THR A 165 -9.65 8.95 -1.56
C THR A 165 -11.08 8.43 -1.72
N LEU A 166 -11.27 7.11 -1.79
CA LEU A 166 -12.61 6.51 -1.86
C LEU A 166 -13.43 6.86 -0.62
N LEU A 167 -12.84 6.75 0.58
CA LEU A 167 -13.51 7.14 1.82
C LEU A 167 -13.95 8.60 1.77
N ILE A 168 -13.10 9.52 1.32
CA ILE A 168 -13.42 10.95 1.21
C ILE A 168 -14.53 11.23 0.20
N CYS A 169 -14.57 10.48 -0.91
CA CYS A 169 -15.59 10.64 -1.94
C CYS A 169 -16.93 10.01 -1.55
N PHE A 170 -16.90 8.85 -0.91
CA PHE A 170 -18.07 7.99 -0.66
C PHE A 170 -18.38 7.79 0.83
N GLU A 171 -17.91 8.70 1.69
CA GLU A 171 -18.05 8.62 3.15
C GLU A 171 -19.47 8.29 3.65
N ARG A 172 -20.50 8.70 2.89
CA ARG A 172 -21.92 8.53 3.22
C ARG A 172 -22.50 7.17 2.85
N ASP A 173 -21.85 6.41 1.98
CA ASP A 173 -22.36 5.15 1.44
C ASP A 173 -21.35 4.03 1.71
N GLU A 174 -21.42 3.46 2.91
CA GLU A 174 -20.54 2.37 3.35
C GLU A 174 -20.62 1.15 2.41
N PHE A 175 -21.80 0.88 1.83
CA PHE A 175 -22.02 -0.25 0.93
C PHE A 175 -21.34 -0.03 -0.43
N LEU A 176 -21.54 1.14 -1.04
CA LEU A 176 -20.87 1.49 -2.28
C LEU A 176 -19.35 1.53 -2.10
N LEU A 177 -18.87 2.08 -0.99
CA LEU A 177 -17.45 2.09 -0.65
C LEU A 177 -16.88 0.67 -0.58
N TYR A 178 -17.57 -0.25 0.10
CA TYR A 178 -17.18 -1.66 0.17
C TYR A 178 -17.11 -2.32 -1.21
N ILE A 179 -18.12 -2.10 -2.06
CA ILE A 179 -18.13 -2.63 -3.44
C ILE A 179 -16.95 -2.07 -4.24
N CYS A 180 -16.69 -0.77 -4.17
CA CYS A 180 -15.59 -0.13 -4.89
C CYS A 180 -14.23 -0.69 -4.45
N VAL A 181 -14.02 -0.88 -3.14
CA VAL A 181 -12.79 -1.50 -2.60
C VAL A 181 -12.59 -2.90 -3.16
N CYS A 182 -13.63 -3.73 -3.11
CA CYS A 182 -13.59 -5.09 -3.64
C CYS A 182 -13.29 -5.11 -5.15
N LEU A 183 -14.00 -4.30 -5.95
CA LEU A 183 -13.80 -4.25 -7.39
C LEU A 183 -12.40 -3.76 -7.75
N LEU A 184 -11.87 -2.72 -7.09
CA LEU A 184 -10.54 -2.22 -7.37
C LEU A 184 -9.46 -3.23 -7.01
N TYR A 185 -9.61 -3.92 -5.87
CA TYR A 185 -8.71 -5.00 -5.51
C TYR A 185 -8.73 -6.13 -6.55
N MET A 186 -9.92 -6.59 -6.96
CA MET A 186 -10.06 -7.63 -7.98
C MET A 186 -9.45 -7.16 -9.32
N CYS A 187 -9.70 -5.92 -9.76
CA CYS A 187 -9.17 -5.39 -11.00
C CYS A 187 -7.64 -5.22 -10.97
N PHE A 188 -7.06 -4.63 -9.91
CA PHE A 188 -5.63 -4.32 -9.86
C PHE A 188 -4.76 -5.51 -9.50
N ILE A 189 -5.23 -6.45 -8.69
CA ILE A 189 -4.42 -7.60 -8.26
C ILE A 189 -4.70 -8.84 -9.10
N LEU A 190 -5.97 -9.14 -9.39
CA LEU A 190 -6.33 -10.38 -10.11
C LEU A 190 -6.50 -10.14 -11.61
N GLY A 191 -7.28 -9.13 -12.01
CA GLY A 191 -7.63 -8.88 -13.41
C GLY A 191 -6.47 -8.33 -14.25
N SER A 192 -5.66 -7.44 -13.67
CA SER A 192 -4.55 -6.77 -14.36
C SER A 192 -3.51 -7.77 -14.87
N GLY A 193 -3.33 -8.91 -14.22
CA GLY A 193 -2.38 -9.93 -14.66
C GLY A 193 -2.71 -10.53 -16.02
N PHE A 194 -3.99 -10.51 -16.41
CA PHE A 194 -4.47 -11.04 -17.68
C PHE A 194 -4.63 -9.95 -18.75
N VAL A 195 -5.10 -8.77 -18.35
CA VAL A 195 -5.48 -7.71 -19.30
C VAL A 195 -4.33 -6.72 -19.54
N PHE A 196 -3.58 -6.36 -18.49
CA PHE A 196 -2.51 -5.39 -18.60
C PHE A 196 -1.38 -5.69 -17.60
N PRO A 197 -0.52 -6.69 -17.91
CA PRO A 197 0.47 -7.23 -16.97
C PRO A 197 1.42 -6.19 -16.38
N LEU A 198 1.75 -5.13 -17.14
CA LEU A 198 2.60 -4.01 -16.70
C LEU A 198 2.05 -3.25 -15.50
N CYS A 199 0.75 -3.35 -15.23
CA CYS A 199 0.11 -2.74 -14.06
C CYS A 199 -0.07 -3.72 -12.91
N ASN A 200 0.29 -5.00 -13.06
CA ASN A 200 0.12 -5.97 -12.00
C ASN A 200 1.34 -5.95 -11.05
N PRO A 201 1.18 -5.54 -9.78
CA PRO A 201 2.29 -5.41 -8.86
C PRO A 201 2.89 -6.77 -8.44
N VAL A 202 2.13 -7.87 -8.51
CA VAL A 202 2.61 -9.22 -8.19
C VAL A 202 3.53 -9.72 -9.30
N LEU A 203 3.13 -9.54 -10.56
CA LEU A 203 3.98 -9.87 -11.71
C LEU A 203 5.24 -8.99 -11.71
N ALA A 204 5.08 -7.69 -11.45
CA ALA A 204 6.20 -6.76 -11.37
C ALA A 204 7.18 -7.13 -10.25
N PHE A 205 6.69 -7.61 -9.10
CA PHE A 205 7.54 -8.13 -8.04
C PHE A 205 8.36 -9.33 -8.53
N ALA A 206 7.72 -10.32 -9.15
CA ALA A 206 8.42 -11.48 -9.70
C ALA A 206 9.44 -11.10 -10.79
N ASP A 207 9.15 -10.08 -11.58
CA ASP A 207 10.07 -9.56 -12.60
C ASP A 207 11.32 -8.92 -12.01
N THR A 208 11.28 -8.41 -10.76
CA THR A 208 12.48 -7.85 -10.11
C THR A 208 13.59 -8.88 -9.86
N SER A 209 13.24 -10.17 -9.79
CA SER A 209 14.17 -11.27 -9.44
C SER A 209 14.41 -12.25 -10.57
N LEU A 210 13.51 -12.34 -11.55
CA LEU A 210 13.64 -13.27 -12.67
C LEU A 210 14.53 -12.69 -13.78
N TRP A 211 15.63 -13.39 -14.09
CA TRP A 211 16.44 -13.13 -15.27
C TRP A 211 16.31 -14.26 -16.32
N PRO A 212 16.11 -13.95 -17.61
CA PRO A 212 15.80 -12.63 -18.15
C PRO A 212 14.42 -12.14 -17.69
N HIS A 213 14.29 -10.83 -17.49
CA HIS A 213 13.03 -10.17 -17.14
C HIS A 213 11.92 -10.63 -18.10
N ARG A 214 10.80 -11.08 -17.54
CA ARG A 214 9.71 -11.71 -18.29
C ARG A 214 8.57 -10.75 -18.58
N LEU A 215 8.47 -9.64 -17.84
CA LEU A 215 7.57 -8.56 -18.22
C LEU A 215 8.18 -7.78 -19.39
N SER A 216 7.32 -7.44 -20.35
CA SER A 216 7.71 -6.60 -21.47
C SER A 216 8.28 -5.26 -20.99
N SER A 217 9.25 -4.71 -21.71
CA SER A 217 9.73 -3.36 -21.45
C SER A 217 8.77 -2.32 -22.03
N LEU A 218 8.56 -1.21 -21.33
CA LEU A 218 7.83 -0.06 -21.87
C LEU A 218 8.80 0.83 -22.65
N THR A 219 8.61 0.93 -23.97
CA THR A 219 9.40 1.81 -24.84
C THR A 219 8.71 3.16 -24.98
N LEU A 220 9.31 4.20 -24.40
CA LEU A 220 8.97 5.60 -24.63
C LEU A 220 9.97 6.21 -25.63
N PRO A 221 9.67 7.34 -26.28
CA PRO A 221 10.60 8.01 -27.18
C PRO A 221 11.95 8.26 -26.49
N GLY A 222 12.98 7.49 -26.86
CA GLY A 222 14.34 7.58 -26.32
C GLY A 222 14.60 6.85 -24.99
N ILE A 223 13.62 6.15 -24.38
CA ILE A 223 13.79 5.48 -23.08
C ILE A 223 13.14 4.10 -23.09
N ILE A 224 13.88 3.06 -22.69
CA ILE A 224 13.36 1.71 -22.46
C ILE A 224 13.27 1.49 -20.96
N LEU A 225 12.05 1.41 -20.42
CA LEU A 225 11.82 1.15 -19.01
C LEU A 225 11.59 -0.36 -18.77
N PRO A 226 12.31 -0.99 -17.82
CA PRO A 226 11.98 -2.32 -17.35
C PRO A 226 10.53 -2.39 -16.85
N GLY A 227 9.88 -3.55 -17.01
CA GLY A 227 8.47 -3.72 -16.66
C GLY A 227 8.16 -3.31 -15.22
N TRP A 228 8.97 -3.77 -14.26
CA TRP A 228 8.78 -3.40 -12.84
C TRP A 228 8.92 -1.90 -12.56
N VAL A 229 9.80 -1.18 -13.28
CA VAL A 229 9.94 0.28 -13.16
C VAL A 229 8.70 0.97 -13.69
N ALA A 230 8.18 0.52 -14.83
CA ALA A 230 6.93 1.04 -15.39
C ALA A 230 5.77 0.84 -14.41
N THR A 231 5.71 -0.31 -13.73
CA THR A 231 4.71 -0.57 -12.68
C THR A 231 4.84 0.39 -11.50
N VAL A 232 6.07 0.65 -11.03
CA VAL A 232 6.33 1.63 -9.95
C VAL A 232 5.82 3.02 -10.35
N VAL A 233 6.19 3.48 -11.55
CA VAL A 233 5.75 4.79 -12.07
C VAL A 233 4.23 4.85 -12.17
N PHE A 234 3.59 3.82 -12.72
CA PHE A 234 2.13 3.75 -12.82
C PHE A 234 1.45 3.88 -11.45
N HIS A 235 1.92 3.16 -10.43
CA HIS A 235 1.32 3.23 -9.10
C HIS A 235 1.58 4.57 -8.42
N MET A 236 2.77 5.18 -8.60
CA MET A 236 3.01 6.55 -8.13
C MET A 236 2.03 7.55 -8.76
N LEU A 237 1.77 7.44 -10.06
CA LEU A 237 0.78 8.28 -10.75
C LEU A 237 -0.65 8.01 -10.23
N LEU A 238 -1.01 6.75 -9.98
CA LEU A 238 -2.29 6.39 -9.39
C LEU A 238 -2.46 7.03 -8.00
N GLY A 239 -1.48 6.86 -7.11
CA GLY A 239 -1.50 7.47 -5.78
C GLY A 239 -1.53 9.00 -5.84
N GLY A 240 -0.71 9.61 -6.69
CA GLY A 240 -0.68 11.06 -6.88
C GLY A 240 -2.00 11.62 -7.41
N GLY A 241 -2.58 10.98 -8.43
CA GLY A 241 -3.88 11.34 -8.99
C GLY A 241 -5.00 11.21 -7.97
N SER A 242 -5.05 10.11 -7.22
CA SER A 242 -6.02 9.90 -6.15
C SER A 242 -5.89 10.94 -5.03
N PHE A 243 -4.67 11.34 -4.66
CA PHE A 243 -4.45 12.42 -3.69
C PHE A 243 -5.02 13.76 -4.17
N ILE A 244 -4.80 14.11 -5.44
CA ILE A 244 -5.36 15.35 -6.04
C ILE A 244 -6.89 15.31 -6.01
N ILE A 245 -7.51 14.18 -6.35
CA ILE A 245 -8.98 14.01 -6.29
C ILE A 245 -9.49 14.24 -4.86
N ALA A 246 -8.84 13.64 -3.86
CA ALA A 246 -9.20 13.82 -2.45
C ALA A 246 -9.08 15.28 -2.00
N LEU A 247 -8.03 16.00 -2.42
CA LEU A 247 -7.88 17.43 -2.14
C LEU A 247 -9.01 18.25 -2.76
N LEU A 248 -9.29 18.05 -4.05
CA LEU A 248 -10.36 18.76 -4.75
C LEU A 248 -11.72 18.52 -4.08
N ARG A 249 -11.99 17.28 -3.69
CA ARG A 249 -13.21 16.91 -2.96
C ARG A 249 -13.29 17.64 -1.61
N GLY A 250 -12.21 17.66 -0.83
CA GLY A 250 -12.17 18.36 0.45
C GLY A 250 -12.40 19.86 0.31
N TYR A 251 -11.77 20.51 -0.66
CA TYR A 251 -11.99 21.94 -0.94
C TYR A 251 -13.42 22.23 -1.39
N TRP A 252 -14.01 21.36 -2.22
CA TRP A 252 -15.41 21.49 -2.63
C TRP A 252 -16.36 21.42 -1.42
N VAL A 253 -16.17 20.42 -0.54
CA VAL A 253 -16.99 20.25 0.68
C VAL A 253 -16.88 21.48 1.59
N GLN A 254 -15.68 22.02 1.77
CA GLN A 254 -15.46 23.22 2.56
C GLN A 254 -16.22 24.43 1.99
N ARG A 255 -16.14 24.64 0.66
CA ARG A 255 -16.77 25.78 -0.02
C ARG A 255 -18.30 25.72 0.00
N THR A 256 -18.90 24.57 -0.28
CA THR A 256 -20.37 24.43 -0.34
C THR A 256 -21.02 24.68 1.02
N ARG A 257 -20.30 24.41 2.12
CA ARG A 257 -20.81 24.52 3.49
C ARG A 257 -20.57 25.88 4.15
N THR A 258 -19.75 26.75 3.56
CA THR A 258 -19.59 28.17 3.95
C THR A 258 -20.61 29.09 3.29
N GLN A 259 -21.34 28.60 2.28
CA GLN A 259 -22.36 29.35 1.54
C GLN A 259 -23.79 29.08 2.04
N LEU A 260 -23.94 28.20 3.03
CA LEU A 260 -25.18 27.84 3.74
C LEU A 260 -25.06 28.32 5.19
#